data_AF-A0A7X1TSI1-F1
#
_entry.id   AF-A0A7X1TSI1-F1
#
_cell.length_a   1.000
_cell.length_b   1.000
_cell.length_c   1.000
_cell.angle_alpha   90.00
_cell.angle_beta   90.00
_cell.angle_gamma   90.00
#
_symmetry.space_group_name_H-M   'P 1'
#
loop_
_entity.id
_entity.type
_entity.pdbx_description
1 polymer ?
#
loop_
_entity_poly.entity_id
_entity_poly.type
_entity_poly.pdbx_seq_one_letter_code
_entity_poly.pdbx_strand_id
1 'polypeptide(L)'
;MTALYALSILLANLTLDQFLPLPVFGLLSVGTMFFAAVFTLRDRIHRAGGLRAVYIAIALALLVNTGAALLTDTPWRFVGASFLAILVGELADTAVYQRLIGKSWWTRVLASNAVSVPLDSVLFTLLAFYGDMSSRDLTQIIFADILAKYTIAALFAFRVRQVSRAAA
;
A
#
# COMPACT_ATOMS: atom_id res chain seq x y z
N MET A 1 -16.78 3.69 2.99
CA MET A 1 -15.37 3.30 3.22
C MET A 1 -14.95 2.14 2.32
N THR A 2 -15.64 1.00 2.36
CA THR A 2 -15.30 -0.18 1.52
C THR A 2 -15.33 0.10 0.02
N ALA A 3 -16.31 0.85 -0.48
CA ALA A 3 -16.36 1.24 -1.89
C ALA A 3 -15.14 2.09 -2.31
N LEU A 4 -14.74 3.07 -1.48
CA LEU A 4 -13.55 3.88 -1.71
C LEU A 4 -12.27 3.04 -1.66
N TYR A 5 -12.22 2.04 -0.77
CA TYR A 5 -11.12 1.10 -0.68
C TYR A 5 -10.99 0.26 -1.95
N ALA A 6 -12.08 -0.34 -2.42
CA ALA A 6 -12.12 -1.10 -3.66
C ALA A 6 -11.77 -0.23 -4.89
N LEU A 7 -12.30 1.00 -4.96
CA LEU A 7 -11.99 1.96 -6.01
C LEU A 7 -10.51 2.37 -6.00
N SER A 8 -9.93 2.56 -4.82
CA SER A 8 -8.50 2.91 -4.71
C SER A 8 -7.62 1.77 -5.22
N ILE A 9 -7.93 0.51 -4.88
CA ILE A 9 -7.21 -0.65 -5.41
C ILE A 9 -7.42 -0.76 -6.93
N LEU A 10 -8.62 -0.49 -7.42
CA LEU A 10 -8.90 -0.51 -8.86
C LEU A 10 -8.07 0.53 -9.61
N LEU A 11 -8.10 1.78 -9.15
CA LEU A 11 -7.29 2.84 -9.76
C LEU A 11 -5.80 2.54 -9.65
N ALA A 12 -5.35 1.95 -8.54
CA ALA A 12 -3.96 1.48 -8.41
C ALA A 12 -3.64 0.45 -9.50
N ASN A 13 -4.48 -0.56 -9.67
CA ASN A 13 -4.26 -1.64 -10.62
C ASN A 13 -4.32 -1.20 -12.09
N LEU A 14 -5.14 -0.20 -12.40
CA LEU A 14 -5.26 0.37 -13.75
C LEU A 14 -4.12 1.33 -14.11
N THR A 15 -3.37 1.81 -13.13
CA THR A 15 -2.32 2.83 -13.34
C THR A 15 -0.94 2.38 -12.88
N LEU A 16 -0.79 1.13 -12.45
CA LEU A 16 0.47 0.67 -11.85
C LEU A 16 1.62 0.55 -12.85
N ASP A 17 1.32 0.37 -14.13
CA ASP A 17 2.27 0.30 -15.25
C ASP A 17 2.62 1.69 -15.82
N GLN A 18 1.97 2.74 -15.32
CA GLN A 18 2.32 4.12 -15.63
C GLN A 18 3.40 4.59 -14.67
N PHE A 19 4.54 4.95 -15.22
CA PHE A 19 5.71 5.30 -14.43
C PHE A 19 6.17 6.74 -14.65
N LEU A 20 6.49 7.41 -13.54
CA LEU A 20 7.08 8.73 -13.53
C LEU A 20 8.57 8.63 -13.16
N PRO A 21 9.50 8.94 -14.09
CA PRO A 21 10.93 8.93 -13.78
C PRO A 21 11.26 10.06 -12.79
N LEU A 22 11.97 9.72 -11.72
CA LEU A 22 12.45 10.69 -10.74
C LEU A 22 13.77 11.33 -11.20
N PRO A 23 14.06 12.59 -10.82
CA PRO A 23 15.19 13.36 -11.37
C PRO A 23 16.58 12.81 -11.05
N VAL A 24 16.72 11.94 -10.04
CA VAL A 24 18.02 11.38 -9.62
C VAL A 24 18.05 9.86 -9.82
N PHE A 25 17.17 9.15 -9.14
CA PHE A 25 17.04 7.70 -9.22
C PHE A 25 15.64 7.30 -8.77
N GLY A 26 15.02 6.37 -9.50
CA GLY A 26 13.71 5.83 -9.17
C GLY A 26 12.69 6.00 -10.27
N LEU A 27 11.78 5.04 -10.35
CA LEU A 27 10.74 4.96 -11.36
C LEU A 27 9.42 4.79 -10.62
N LEU A 28 8.77 5.92 -10.31
CA LEU A 28 7.61 5.93 -9.42
C LEU A 28 6.38 5.41 -10.15
N SER A 29 5.75 4.35 -9.63
CA SER A 29 4.48 3.88 -10.15
C SER A 29 3.35 4.85 -9.76
N VAL A 30 2.53 5.26 -10.72
CA VAL A 30 1.34 6.08 -10.47
C VAL A 30 0.37 5.35 -9.52
N GLY A 31 0.28 4.02 -9.66
CA GLY A 31 -0.51 3.16 -8.79
C GLY A 31 -0.15 3.27 -7.30
N THR A 32 1.11 3.57 -6.98
CA THR A 32 1.58 3.71 -5.59
C THR A 32 0.90 4.84 -4.83
N MET A 33 0.49 5.91 -5.52
CA MET A 33 -0.27 7.00 -4.90
C MET A 33 -1.63 6.51 -4.38
N PHE A 34 -2.29 5.64 -5.14
CA PHE A 34 -3.55 5.02 -4.75
C PHE A 34 -3.32 3.97 -3.65
N PHE A 35 -2.26 3.16 -3.72
CA PHE A 35 -1.92 2.22 -2.64
C PHE A 35 -1.66 2.90 -1.30
N ALA A 36 -1.08 4.12 -1.29
CA ALA A 36 -0.96 4.90 -0.06
C ALA A 36 -2.34 5.23 0.57
N ALA A 37 -3.34 5.52 -0.26
CA ALA A 37 -4.72 5.70 0.19
C ALA A 37 -5.34 4.39 0.69
N VAL A 38 -5.05 3.26 0.05
CA VAL A 38 -5.49 1.91 0.45
C VAL A 38 -5.07 1.61 1.90
N PHE A 39 -3.81 1.87 2.27
CA PHE A 39 -3.34 1.70 3.65
C PHE A 39 -4.14 2.54 4.65
N THR A 40 -4.37 3.82 4.33
CA THR A 40 -5.12 4.73 5.21
C THR A 40 -6.59 4.31 5.35
N LEU A 41 -7.23 3.86 4.26
CA LEU A 41 -8.61 3.40 4.26
C LEU A 41 -8.77 2.08 5.01
N ARG A 42 -7.82 1.15 4.86
CA ARG A 42 -7.76 -0.10 5.61
C ARG A 42 -7.73 0.16 7.11
N ASP A 43 -6.87 1.07 7.57
CA ASP A 43 -6.77 1.41 9.00
C ASP A 43 -8.10 1.96 9.56
N ARG A 44 -8.82 2.76 8.77
CA ARG A 44 -10.15 3.26 9.16
C ARG A 44 -11.19 2.15 9.21
N ILE A 45 -11.18 1.22 8.26
CA ILE A 45 -12.07 0.05 8.25
C ILE A 45 -11.76 -0.84 9.46
N HIS A 46 -10.49 -1.07 9.76
CA HIS A 46 -10.05 -1.82 10.94
C HIS A 46 -10.52 -1.18 12.24
N ARG A 47 -10.43 0.15 12.38
CA ARG A 47 -10.94 0.85 13.57
C ARG A 47 -12.45 0.80 13.70
N ALA A 48 -13.19 0.84 12.59
CA ALA A 48 -14.65 0.86 12.59
C ALA A 48 -15.28 -0.52 12.83
N GLY A 49 -14.64 -1.61 12.36
CA GLY A 49 -15.24 -2.95 12.39
C GLY A 49 -14.28 -4.10 12.66
N GLY A 50 -13.06 -3.80 13.11
CA GLY A 50 -12.02 -4.78 13.42
C GLY A 50 -11.51 -5.56 12.20
N LEU A 51 -10.80 -6.66 12.48
CA LEU A 51 -10.22 -7.53 11.45
C LEU A 51 -11.25 -8.13 10.49
N ARG A 52 -12.45 -8.48 10.99
CA ARG A 52 -13.51 -9.04 10.14
C ARG A 52 -13.95 -8.07 9.04
N ALA A 53 -14.10 -6.79 9.37
CA ALA A 53 -14.47 -5.77 8.39
C ALA A 53 -13.36 -5.57 7.33
N VAL A 54 -12.09 -5.65 7.74
CA VAL A 54 -10.95 -5.58 6.80
C VAL A 54 -10.97 -6.75 5.83
N TYR A 55 -11.14 -7.99 6.31
CA TYR A 55 -11.20 -9.15 5.44
C TYR A 55 -12.39 -9.11 4.48
N ILE A 56 -13.57 -8.67 4.93
CA ILE A 56 -14.72 -8.45 4.05
C ILE A 56 -14.40 -7.38 3.00
N ALA A 57 -13.76 -6.27 3.39
CA ALA A 57 -13.38 -5.22 2.46
C ALA A 57 -12.36 -5.69 1.42
N ILE A 58 -11.38 -6.49 1.81
CA ILE A 58 -10.42 -7.12 0.89
C ILE A 58 -11.13 -8.07 -0.05
N ALA A 59 -12.01 -8.95 0.44
CA ALA A 59 -12.75 -9.89 -0.39
C ALA A 59 -13.65 -9.17 -1.42
N LEU A 60 -14.37 -8.13 -1.00
CA LEU A 60 -15.20 -7.32 -1.90
C LEU A 60 -14.34 -6.56 -2.92
N ALA A 61 -13.21 -5.99 -2.49
CA ALA A 61 -12.29 -5.32 -3.39
C ALA A 61 -11.73 -6.30 -4.43
N LEU A 62 -11.40 -7.53 -4.03
CA LEU A 62 -10.89 -8.56 -4.93
C LEU A 62 -11.92 -8.91 -6.00
N LEU A 63 -13.18 -9.12 -5.61
CA LEU A 63 -14.26 -9.40 -6.58
C LEU A 63 -14.42 -8.27 -7.58
N VAL A 64 -14.45 -7.01 -7.11
CA VAL A 64 -14.58 -5.83 -7.96
C VAL A 64 -13.38 -5.68 -8.90
N ASN A 65 -12.15 -5.86 -8.38
CA ASN A 65 -10.93 -5.71 -9.16
C ASN A 65 -10.76 -6.81 -10.20
N THR A 66 -11.08 -8.06 -9.84
CA THR A 66 -11.07 -9.16 -10.80
C THR A 66 -12.10 -8.95 -11.91
N GLY A 67 -13.32 -8.53 -11.56
CA GLY A 67 -14.34 -8.22 -12.55
C GLY A 67 -13.93 -7.07 -13.46
N ALA A 68 -13.37 -5.99 -12.91
CA ALA A 68 -12.89 -4.87 -13.70
C ALA A 68 -11.69 -5.25 -14.58
N ALA A 69 -10.74 -6.05 -14.07
CA ALA A 69 -9.59 -6.51 -14.85
C ALA A 69 -10.00 -7.31 -16.09
N LEU A 70 -11.08 -8.10 -16.00
CA LEU A 70 -11.66 -8.79 -17.16
C LEU A 70 -12.29 -7.84 -18.19
N LEU A 71 -12.76 -6.67 -17.76
CA LEU A 71 -13.37 -5.67 -18.63
C LEU A 71 -12.35 -4.70 -19.25
N THR A 72 -11.21 -4.51 -18.60
CA THR A 72 -10.16 -3.56 -19.00
C THR A 72 -8.91 -4.24 -19.55
N ASP A 73 -8.94 -5.56 -19.76
CA ASP A 73 -7.81 -6.40 -20.16
C ASP A 73 -6.56 -6.20 -19.26
N THR A 74 -6.78 -5.84 -17.99
CA THR A 74 -5.69 -5.68 -17.04
C THR A 74 -5.08 -7.05 -16.73
N PRO A 75 -3.75 -7.20 -16.80
CA PRO A 75 -3.10 -8.46 -16.48
C PRO A 75 -3.51 -9.00 -15.11
N TRP A 76 -3.96 -10.25 -15.04
CA TRP A 76 -4.34 -10.90 -13.78
C TRP A 76 -3.20 -10.88 -12.74
N ARG A 77 -1.95 -10.85 -13.21
CA ARG A 77 -0.74 -10.75 -12.38
C ARG A 77 -0.75 -9.49 -11.53
N PHE A 78 -1.27 -8.37 -12.04
CA PHE A 78 -1.33 -7.10 -11.32
C PHE A 78 -2.30 -7.18 -10.13
N VAL A 79 -3.49 -7.72 -10.38
CA VAL A 79 -4.48 -7.97 -9.33
C VAL A 79 -3.89 -8.95 -8.31
N GLY A 80 -3.37 -10.09 -8.75
CA GLY A 80 -2.75 -11.09 -7.85
C GLY A 80 -1.62 -10.52 -6.99
N ALA A 81 -0.70 -9.77 -7.59
CA ALA A 81 0.41 -9.12 -6.90
C ALA A 81 -0.08 -8.11 -5.86
N SER A 82 -1.04 -7.25 -6.21
CA SER A 82 -1.59 -6.23 -5.30
C SER A 82 -2.19 -6.86 -4.04
N PHE A 83 -3.05 -7.88 -4.19
CA PHE A 83 -3.71 -8.50 -3.06
C PHE A 83 -2.75 -9.31 -2.19
N LEU A 84 -1.80 -10.04 -2.80
CA LEU A 84 -0.78 -10.76 -2.05
C LEU A 84 0.14 -9.82 -1.27
N ALA A 85 0.58 -8.72 -1.89
CA ALA A 85 1.41 -7.72 -1.21
C ALA A 85 0.66 -7.06 -0.04
N ILE A 86 -0.61 -6.65 -0.25
CA ILE A 86 -1.45 -6.08 0.80
C ILE A 86 -1.62 -7.05 1.98
N LEU A 87 -1.89 -8.33 1.71
CA LEU A 87 -2.07 -9.34 2.75
C LEU A 87 -0.78 -9.58 3.53
N VAL A 88 0.34 -9.78 2.84
CA VAL A 88 1.62 -10.03 3.50
C VAL A 88 2.10 -8.80 4.27
N GLY A 89 1.94 -7.61 3.70
CA GLY A 89 2.24 -6.33 4.34
C GLY A 89 1.41 -6.13 5.62
N GLU A 90 0.12 -6.46 5.59
CA GLU A 90 -0.76 -6.38 6.77
C GLU A 90 -0.35 -7.36 7.87
N LEU A 91 -0.03 -8.61 7.51
CA LEU A 91 0.42 -9.62 8.45
C LEU A 91 1.75 -9.21 9.10
N ALA A 92 2.70 -8.70 8.31
CA ALA A 92 3.97 -8.21 8.81
C ALA A 92 3.80 -6.99 9.73
N ASP A 93 2.97 -6.02 9.32
CA ASP A 93 2.66 -4.85 10.14
C ASP A 93 2.07 -5.26 11.48
N THR A 94 1.03 -6.10 11.46
CA THR A 94 0.35 -6.60 12.65
C THR A 94 1.31 -7.38 13.55
N ALA A 95 2.13 -8.27 13.00
CA ALA A 95 3.07 -9.07 13.77
C ALA A 95 4.12 -8.20 14.50
N VAL A 96 4.69 -7.21 13.81
CA VAL A 96 5.66 -6.28 14.41
C VAL A 96 4.98 -5.36 15.43
N TYR A 97 3.81 -4.82 15.10
CA TYR A 97 3.05 -3.93 15.96
C TYR A 97 2.63 -4.60 17.27
N GLN A 98 2.18 -5.86 17.21
CA GLN A 98 1.77 -6.64 18.38
C GLN A 98 2.97 -7.04 19.26
N ARG A 99 4.11 -7.40 18.66
CA ARG A 99 5.35 -7.67 19.42
C ARG A 99 5.84 -6.46 20.22
N LEU A 100 5.51 -5.25 19.76
CA LEU A 100 5.93 -4.00 20.40
C LEU A 100 4.83 -3.35 21.24
N ILE A 101 3.77 -4.08 21.61
CA ILE A 101 2.60 -3.49 22.29
C ILE A 101 2.93 -2.76 23.60
N GLY A 102 3.98 -3.19 24.30
CA GLY A 102 4.49 -2.54 25.53
C GLY A 102 5.39 -1.31 25.31
N LYS A 103 5.62 -0.89 24.05
CA LYS A 103 6.38 0.31 23.70
C LYS A 103 5.45 1.49 23.41
N SER A 104 6.04 2.68 23.28
CA SER A 104 5.28 3.88 22.89
C SER A 104 4.55 3.67 21.56
N TRP A 105 3.39 4.32 21.39
CA TRP A 105 2.60 4.24 20.16
C TRP A 105 3.43 4.62 18.92
N TRP A 106 4.26 5.65 19.01
CA TRP A 106 5.15 6.07 17.92
C TRP A 106 6.16 4.99 17.55
N THR A 107 6.80 4.36 18.54
CA THR A 107 7.75 3.27 18.29
C THR A 107 7.08 2.10 17.58
N ARG A 108 5.86 1.74 17.99
CA ARG A 108 5.09 0.64 17.38
C ARG A 108 4.80 0.91 15.91
N VAL A 109 4.25 2.09 15.61
CA VAL A 109 3.86 2.50 14.26
C VAL A 109 5.07 2.67 13.35
N LEU A 110 6.15 3.29 13.83
CA LEU A 110 7.35 3.48 13.02
C LEU A 110 8.06 2.15 12.74
N ALA A 111 8.18 1.27 13.73
CA ALA A 111 8.85 -0.02 13.57
C ALA A 111 8.05 -0.98 12.69
N SER A 112 6.71 -1.02 12.81
CA SER A 112 5.88 -1.86 11.95
C SER A 112 5.94 -1.40 10.49
N ASN A 113 5.78 -0.09 10.24
CA ASN A 113 5.91 0.50 8.90
C ASN A 113 7.33 0.38 8.31
N ALA A 114 8.37 0.35 9.15
CA ALA A 114 9.74 0.13 8.69
C ALA A 114 9.93 -1.26 8.05
N VAL A 115 9.09 -2.23 8.41
CA VAL A 115 9.16 -3.60 7.89
C VAL A 115 8.09 -3.87 6.83
N SER A 116 6.85 -3.44 7.07
CA SER A 116 5.72 -3.74 6.19
C SER A 116 5.81 -3.02 4.85
N VAL A 117 6.24 -1.74 4.83
CA VAL A 117 6.31 -0.95 3.59
C VAL A 117 7.35 -1.48 2.59
N PRO A 118 8.59 -1.82 2.99
CA PRO A 118 9.56 -2.41 2.07
C PRO A 118 9.13 -3.80 1.62
N LEU A 119 8.60 -4.62 2.54
CA LEU A 119 8.13 -5.97 2.21
C LEU A 119 7.02 -5.94 1.17
N ASP A 120 6.02 -5.08 1.35
CA ASP A 120 4.92 -4.87 0.41
C ASP A 120 5.43 -4.41 -0.96
N SER A 121 6.30 -3.39 -0.99
CA SER A 121 6.79 -2.82 -2.25
C SER A 121 7.67 -3.80 -3.04
N VAL A 122 8.53 -4.56 -2.35
CA VAL A 122 9.37 -5.59 -2.97
C VAL A 122 8.50 -6.73 -3.50
N LEU A 123 7.59 -7.27 -2.69
CA LEU A 123 6.72 -8.37 -3.11
C LEU A 123 5.82 -7.96 -4.27
N PHE A 124 5.19 -6.79 -4.19
CA PHE A 124 4.36 -6.26 -5.25
C PHE A 124 5.14 -6.14 -6.55
N THR A 125 6.29 -5.44 -6.53
CA THR A 125 7.06 -5.16 -7.75
C THR A 125 7.56 -6.45 -8.40
N LEU A 126 8.06 -7.40 -7.60
CA LEU A 126 8.52 -8.68 -8.13
C LEU A 126 7.35 -9.50 -8.70
N LEU A 127 6.22 -9.61 -8.01
CA LEU A 127 5.09 -10.38 -8.53
C LEU A 127 4.47 -9.75 -9.78
N ALA A 128 4.39 -8.42 -9.81
CA ALA A 128 3.77 -7.67 -10.91
C ALA A 128 4.64 -7.63 -12.17
N PHE A 129 5.96 -7.41 -12.04
CA PHE A 129 6.82 -7.03 -13.16
C PHE A 129 8.03 -7.96 -13.40
N TYR A 130 8.25 -8.96 -12.55
CA TYR A 130 9.36 -9.89 -12.77
C TYR A 130 9.19 -10.64 -14.10
N GLY A 131 10.26 -10.68 -14.90
CA GLY A 131 10.25 -11.26 -16.23
C GLY A 131 9.86 -10.28 -17.35
N ASP A 132 9.18 -9.18 -17.03
CA ASP A 132 8.76 -8.17 -18.03
C ASP A 132 9.68 -6.94 -18.04
N MET A 133 10.30 -6.62 -16.89
CA MET A 133 11.18 -5.46 -16.73
C MET A 133 12.61 -5.87 -16.35
N SER A 134 13.57 -4.98 -16.64
CA SER A 134 14.97 -5.22 -16.28
C SER A 134 15.19 -5.15 -14.77
N SER A 135 16.22 -5.83 -14.24
CA SER A 135 16.55 -5.75 -12.81
C SER A 135 16.83 -4.32 -12.33
N ARG A 136 17.30 -3.44 -13.23
CA ARG A 136 17.50 -2.02 -12.94
C ARG A 136 16.17 -1.30 -12.75
N ASP A 137 15.19 -1.55 -13.60
CA ASP A 137 13.88 -0.91 -13.48
C ASP A 137 13.15 -1.39 -12.23
N LEU A 138 13.21 -2.69 -11.92
CA LEU A 138 12.63 -3.26 -10.70
C LEU A 138 13.20 -2.61 -9.44
N THR A 139 14.54 -2.43 -9.38
CA THR A 139 15.18 -1.76 -8.23
C THR A 139 14.83 -0.27 -8.15
N GLN A 140 14.65 0.40 -9.29
CA GLN A 140 14.18 1.78 -9.34
C GLN A 140 12.73 1.93 -8.88
N ILE A 141 11.85 1.00 -9.25
CA ILE A 141 10.44 0.98 -8.80
C ILE A 141 10.39 0.77 -7.29
N ILE A 142 11.05 -0.28 -6.79
CA ILE A 142 11.10 -0.58 -5.35
C ILE A 142 11.59 0.64 -4.57
N PHE A 143 12.69 1.27 -5.02
CA PHE A 143 13.23 2.46 -4.37
C PHE A 143 12.23 3.61 -4.36
N ALA A 144 11.66 3.95 -5.52
CA ALA A 144 10.73 5.07 -5.66
C ALA A 144 9.44 4.87 -4.85
N ASP A 145 8.88 3.66 -4.87
CA ASP A 145 7.64 3.33 -4.18
C ASP A 145 7.81 3.36 -2.66
N ILE A 146 8.92 2.81 -2.14
CA ILE A 146 9.24 2.89 -0.71
C ILE A 146 9.41 4.34 -0.28
N LEU A 147 10.18 5.13 -1.05
CA LEU A 147 10.41 6.54 -0.77
C LEU A 147 9.10 7.34 -0.79
N ALA A 148 8.24 7.10 -1.77
CA ALA A 148 6.94 7.76 -1.88
C ALA A 148 6.03 7.39 -0.71
N LYS A 149 5.91 6.10 -0.37
CA LYS A 149 5.10 5.63 0.76
C LYS A 149 5.56 6.25 2.09
N TYR A 150 6.87 6.29 2.36
CA TYR A 150 7.39 6.96 3.56
C TYR A 150 7.17 8.47 3.56
N THR A 151 7.32 9.11 2.40
CA THR A 151 7.05 10.55 2.27
C THR A 151 5.59 10.85 2.58
N ILE A 152 4.65 10.08 2.02
CA ILE A 152 3.22 10.23 2.29
C ILE A 152 2.90 9.98 3.76
N ALA A 153 3.46 8.92 4.35
CA ALA A 153 3.28 8.62 5.77
C ALA A 153 3.81 9.75 6.68
N ALA A 154 4.98 10.30 6.36
CA ALA A 154 5.56 11.43 7.09
C ALA A 154 4.67 12.68 6.98
N LEU A 155 4.24 13.05 5.76
CA LEU A 155 3.34 14.19 5.53
C LEU A 155 2.03 14.06 6.32
N PHE A 156 1.46 12.85 6.35
CA PHE A 156 0.26 12.58 7.14
C PHE A 156 0.52 12.75 8.65
N ALA A 157 1.64 12.22 9.16
CA ALA A 157 2.03 12.37 10.56
C ALA A 157 2.27 13.84 10.96
N PHE A 158 2.90 14.64 10.09
CA PHE A 158 3.10 16.07 10.31
C PHE A 158 1.76 16.82 10.40
N ARG A 159 0.82 16.54 9.49
CA ARG A 159 -0.50 17.18 9.47
C ARG A 159 -1.29 16.86 10.75
N VAL A 160 -1.28 15.61 11.19
CA VAL A 160 -1.98 15.21 12.44
C VAL A 160 -1.39 15.94 13.64
N ARG A 161 -0.05 16.05 13.74
CA ARG A 161 0.62 16.73 14.85
C ARG A 161 0.30 18.23 14.92
N GLN A 162 0.15 18.89 13.77
CA GLN A 162 -0.24 20.30 13.71
C GLN A 162 -1.67 20.54 14.21
N VAL A 163 -2.61 19.69 13.81
CA VAL A 163 -4.01 19.79 14.27
C VAL A 163 -4.12 19.58 15.79
N SER A 164 -3.40 18.60 16.34
CA SER A 164 -3.37 18.36 17.79
C SER A 164 -2.75 19.51 18.60
N ARG A 165 -1.79 20.24 18.02
CA ARG A 165 -1.20 21.43 18.64
C ARG A 165 -2.08 22.68 18.55
N ALA A 166 -2.91 22.79 17.52
CA ALA A 166 -3.82 23.92 17.36
C ALA A 166 -5.10 23.79 18.22
N ALA A 167 -5.40 22.57 18.69
CA ALA A 167 -6.55 22.27 19.54
C ALA A 167 -6.22 22.22 21.05
N ALA A 168 -4.96 22.49 21.43
CA ALA A 168 -4.45 22.53 22.80
C ALA A 168 -4.06 23.97 23.16
#